data_AF-W9CQN7-F1
#
_entry.id   AF-W9CQN7-F1
#
_cell.length_a   1.000
_cell.length_b   1.000
_cell.length_c   1.000
_cell.angle_alpha   90.00
_cell.angle_beta   90.00
_cell.angle_gamma   90.00
#
_symmetry.space_group_name_H-M   'P 1'
#
loop_
_entity.id
_entity.type
_entity.pdbx_description
1 polymer ?
#
loop_
_entity_poly.entity_id
_entity_poly.type
_entity_poly.pdbx_seq_one_letter_code
_entity_poly.pdbx_strand_id
1 'polypeptide(L)'
;MHLSEILAFRKAMWEKVAGRLHTVQKIFPFGKDSKEVMLFGKVAYVLKDGKKADVEWAGRAELVQEGGKWKLAFYQVFMVSGFLVVVKRGAPSEGGLGEGEYLIWYE
;
A
#
# COMPACT_ATOMS: atom_id res chain seq x y z
N MET A 1 -14.35 13.67 11.64
CA MET A 1 -13.13 14.42 11.28
C MET A 1 -13.57 15.67 10.53
N HIS A 2 -13.25 16.84 11.05
CA HIS A 2 -13.58 18.13 10.42
C HIS A 2 -12.60 18.43 9.27
N LEU A 3 -13.01 19.26 8.30
CA LEU A 3 -12.18 19.62 7.14
C LEU A 3 -10.81 20.20 7.54
N SER A 4 -10.76 20.97 8.63
CA SER A 4 -9.53 21.56 9.19
C SER A 4 -8.53 20.49 9.63
N GLU A 5 -9.00 19.41 10.26
CA GLU A 5 -8.17 18.29 10.72
C GLU A 5 -7.58 17.52 9.52
N ILE A 6 -8.38 17.30 8.47
CA ILE A 6 -7.92 16.68 7.22
C ILE A 6 -6.81 17.52 6.60
N LEU A 7 -7.01 18.83 6.51
CA LEU A 7 -6.03 19.74 5.92
C LEU A 7 -4.73 19.79 6.74
N ALA A 8 -4.83 19.88 8.07
CA ALA A 8 -3.67 19.88 8.96
C ALA A 8 -2.89 18.57 8.83
N PHE A 9 -3.58 17.42 8.84
CA PHE A 9 -2.96 16.12 8.63
C PHE A 9 -2.24 16.03 7.28
N ARG A 10 -2.90 16.46 6.19
CA ARG A 10 -2.28 16.48 4.85
C ARG A 10 -1.03 17.36 4.82
N LYS A 11 -1.05 18.54 5.45
CA LYS A 11 0.13 19.42 5.54
C LYS A 11 1.27 18.76 6.31
N ALA A 12 0.98 18.13 7.45
CA ALA A 12 1.97 17.41 8.25
C ALA A 12 2.66 16.28 7.46
N MET A 13 1.92 15.53 6.63
CA MET A 13 2.53 14.50 5.76
C MET A 13 3.58 15.04 4.78
N TRP A 14 3.52 16.33 4.42
CA TRP A 14 4.45 16.99 3.49
C TRP A 14 5.54 17.82 4.19
N GLU A 15 5.58 17.83 5.52
CA GLU A 15 6.53 18.65 6.27
C GLU A 15 7.99 18.28 5.92
N LYS A 16 8.29 16.98 5.83
CA LYS A 16 9.62 16.44 5.52
C LYS A 16 9.78 15.90 4.10
N VAL A 17 8.67 15.75 3.37
CA VAL A 17 8.64 15.16 2.03
C VAL A 17 8.73 16.27 0.99
N ALA A 18 9.71 16.21 0.09
CA ALA A 18 9.84 17.07 -1.07
C ALA A 18 9.11 16.51 -2.30
N GLY A 19 9.08 15.18 -2.45
CA GLY A 19 8.44 14.50 -3.55
C GLY A 19 7.98 13.10 -3.16
N ARG A 20 6.89 12.65 -3.78
CA ARG A 20 6.31 11.34 -3.54
C ARG A 20 5.67 10.79 -4.81
N LEU A 21 6.14 9.65 -5.28
CA LEU A 21 5.60 8.97 -6.46
C LEU A 21 5.06 7.60 -6.05
N HIS A 22 3.74 7.42 -6.15
CA HIS A 22 3.12 6.11 -5.98
C HIS A 22 3.06 5.41 -7.34
N THR A 23 3.64 4.22 -7.42
CA THR A 23 3.59 3.37 -8.60
C THR A 23 2.88 2.07 -8.24
N VAL A 24 1.73 1.82 -8.86
CA VAL A 24 1.03 0.54 -8.76
C VAL A 24 1.78 -0.49 -9.60
N GLN A 25 2.18 -1.60 -8.98
CA GLN A 25 2.91 -2.67 -9.66
C GLN A 25 1.99 -3.85 -10.00
N LYS A 26 1.02 -4.14 -9.13
CA LYS A 26 0.06 -5.23 -9.31
C LYS A 26 -1.33 -4.80 -8.86
N ILE A 27 -2.34 -5.39 -9.50
CA ILE A 27 -3.76 -5.20 -9.20
C ILE A 27 -4.39 -6.59 -9.04
N PHE A 28 -5.12 -6.78 -7.95
CA PHE A 28 -5.79 -8.04 -7.62
C PHE A 28 -7.30 -7.78 -7.45
N PRO A 29 -8.13 -8.16 -8.43
CA PRO A 29 -9.58 -8.03 -8.31
C PRO A 29 -10.15 -8.98 -7.26
N PHE A 30 -11.19 -8.54 -6.53
CA PHE A 30 -11.94 -9.40 -5.60
C PHE A 30 -12.84 -10.44 -6.29
N GLY A 31 -12.86 -10.47 -7.61
CA GLY A 31 -13.64 -11.42 -8.41
C GLY A 31 -13.59 -11.05 -9.89
N LYS A 32 -14.20 -11.91 -10.71
CA LYS A 32 -14.36 -11.64 -12.13
C LYS A 32 -15.17 -10.34 -12.31
N ASP A 33 -14.67 -9.45 -13.16
CA ASP A 33 -15.28 -8.15 -13.47
C ASP A 33 -15.47 -7.21 -12.26
N SER A 34 -14.83 -7.51 -11.13
CA SER A 34 -14.88 -6.66 -9.94
C SER A 34 -14.24 -5.30 -10.18
N LYS A 35 -14.97 -4.24 -9.82
CA LYS A 35 -14.45 -2.87 -9.75
C LYS A 35 -13.69 -2.60 -8.45
N GLU A 36 -13.86 -3.47 -7.46
CA GLU A 36 -13.10 -3.44 -6.24
C GLU A 36 -11.83 -4.27 -6.39
N VAL A 37 -10.69 -3.69 -6.03
CA VAL A 37 -9.37 -4.28 -6.21
C VAL A 37 -8.46 -4.02 -5.00
N MET A 38 -7.54 -4.95 -4.77
CA MET A 38 -6.33 -4.69 -3.99
C MET A 38 -5.21 -4.25 -4.93
N LEU A 39 -4.49 -3.23 -4.50
CA LEU A 39 -3.33 -2.65 -5.17
C LEU A 39 -2.09 -3.02 -4.37
N PHE A 40 -1.04 -3.43 -5.06
CA PHE A 40 0.29 -3.57 -4.49
C PHE A 40 1.25 -2.72 -5.31
N GLY A 41 2.09 -1.96 -4.62
CA GLY A 41 3.01 -1.06 -5.29
C GLY A 41 4.11 -0.55 -4.41
N LYS A 42 4.81 0.45 -4.94
CA LYS A 42 5.93 1.11 -4.29
C LYS A 42 5.68 2.61 -4.23
N VAL A 43 6.12 3.24 -3.14
CA VAL A 43 6.20 4.68 -3.01
C VAL A 43 7.66 5.07 -2.98
N ALA A 44 8.07 5.90 -3.95
CA ALA A 44 9.36 6.55 -3.93
C ALA A 44 9.21 7.93 -3.27
N TYR A 45 9.95 8.13 -2.18
CA TYR A 45 10.06 9.38 -1.44
C TYR A 45 11.35 10.11 -1.80
N VAL A 46 11.22 11.42 -1.99
CA VAL A 46 12.33 12.38 -1.93
C VAL A 46 12.06 13.25 -0.72
N LEU A 47 13.00 13.28 0.23
CA LEU A 47 12.91 14.10 1.43
C LEU A 47 13.55 15.47 1.17
N LYS A 48 13.16 16.47 1.96
CA LYS A 48 13.70 17.84 1.83
C LYS A 48 15.18 17.95 2.18
N ASP A 49 15.72 16.99 2.92
CA ASP A 49 17.15 16.85 3.19
C ASP A 49 17.91 16.14 2.05
N GLY A 50 17.24 15.84 0.93
CA GLY A 50 17.81 15.19 -0.25
C GLY A 50 17.84 13.66 -0.18
N LYS A 51 17.53 13.05 0.96
CA LYS A 51 17.48 11.59 1.08
C LYS A 51 16.35 11.01 0.24
N LYS A 52 16.55 9.79 -0.23
CA LYS A 52 15.55 9.02 -0.96
C LYS A 52 15.22 7.76 -0.19
N ALA A 53 13.94 7.40 -0.17
CA ALA A 53 13.46 6.20 0.48
C ALA A 53 12.38 5.56 -0.39
N ASP A 54 12.31 4.25 -0.31
CA ASP A 54 11.49 3.43 -1.18
C ASP A 54 10.74 2.43 -0.30
N VAL A 55 9.41 2.49 -0.31
CA VAL A 55 8.57 1.70 0.61
C VAL A 55 7.48 0.99 -0.17
N GLU A 56 7.28 -0.30 0.11
CA GLU A 56 6.16 -1.04 -0.44
C GLU A 56 4.86 -0.65 0.27
N TRP A 57 3.75 -0.64 -0.47
CA TRP A 57 2.43 -0.34 0.07
C TRP A 57 1.38 -1.25 -0.54
N ALA A 58 0.33 -1.48 0.23
CA ALA A 58 -0.89 -2.11 -0.24
C ALA A 58 -2.06 -1.12 -0.10
N GLY A 59 -3.06 -1.23 -0.96
CA GLY A 59 -4.26 -0.43 -0.84
C GLY A 59 -5.50 -1.12 -1.37
N ARG A 60 -6.65 -0.75 -0.83
CA ARG A 60 -7.97 -1.15 -1.35
C ARG A 60 -8.51 0.01 -2.18
N ALA A 61 -9.02 -0.29 -3.37
CA ALA A 61 -9.59 0.70 -4.26
C ALA A 61 -10.89 0.22 -4.89
N GLU A 62 -11.79 1.16 -5.17
CA GLU A 62 -12.94 0.95 -6.04
C GLU A 62 -12.76 1.80 -7.30
N LEU A 63 -12.93 1.17 -8.46
CA LEU A 63 -12.73 1.77 -9.77
C LEU A 63 -14.07 2.14 -10.42
N VAL A 64 -14.17 3.34 -10.95
CA VAL A 64 -15.34 3.81 -11.72
C VAL A 64 -14.90 4.28 -13.10
N GLN A 65 -15.72 4.05 -14.11
CA GLN A 65 -15.52 4.64 -15.44
C GLN A 65 -16.34 5.93 -15.54
N GLU A 66 -15.66 7.03 -15.84
CA GLU A 66 -16.30 8.31 -16.13
C GLU A 66 -15.66 8.91 -17.37
N GLY A 67 -16.48 9.19 -18.40
CA GLY A 67 -15.98 9.76 -19.66
C GLY A 67 -14.93 8.90 -20.35
N GLY A 68 -15.09 7.56 -20.31
CA GLY A 68 -14.14 6.61 -20.91
C GLY A 68 -12.81 6.46 -20.18
N LYS A 69 -12.66 7.08 -18.99
CA LYS A 69 -11.45 6.97 -18.16
C LYS A 69 -11.77 6.27 -16.85
N TRP A 70 -10.87 5.40 -16.43
CA TRP A 70 -10.90 4.82 -15.08
C TRP A 70 -10.48 5.86 -14.05
N LYS A 71 -11.24 5.93 -12.96
CA LYS A 71 -11.00 6.78 -11.79
C LYS A 71 -11.17 5.96 -10.51
N LEU A 72 -10.66 6.50 -9.40
CA LEU A 72 -10.86 5.94 -8.08
C LEU A 72 -12.14 6.52 -7.48
N ALA A 73 -13.17 5.70 -7.29
CA ALA A 73 -14.34 6.05 -6.49
C ALA A 73 -14.03 5.95 -4.99
N PHE A 74 -13.19 4.99 -4.60
CA PHE A 74 -12.68 4.80 -3.25
C PHE A 74 -11.20 4.46 -3.29
N TYR A 75 -10.45 4.93 -2.28
CA TYR A 75 -9.03 4.61 -2.11
C TYR A 75 -8.60 4.64 -0.65
N GLN A 76 -8.07 3.53 -0.17
CA GLN A 76 -7.52 3.36 1.17
C GLN A 76 -6.15 2.70 1.06
N VAL A 77 -5.17 3.25 1.78
CA VAL A 77 -3.80 2.70 1.82
C VAL A 77 -3.57 2.05 3.19
N PHE A 78 -3.02 0.85 3.17
CA PHE A 78 -2.48 0.17 4.34
C PHE A 78 -0.97 0.39 4.36
N MET A 79 -0.49 1.11 5.38
CA MET A 79 0.94 1.32 5.64
C MET A 79 1.26 0.75 7.00
N VAL A 80 2.35 0.00 7.09
CA VAL A 80 2.90 -0.42 8.38
C VAL A 80 3.76 0.73 8.89
N SER A 81 3.44 1.25 10.09
CA SER A 81 4.17 2.38 10.68
C SER A 81 5.49 1.99 11.36
N GLY A 82 5.87 0.72 11.28
CA GLY A 82 7.07 0.14 11.89
C GLY A 82 7.79 -0.80 10.92
N PHE A 83 8.94 -1.32 11.35
CA PHE A 83 9.67 -2.33 10.58
C PHE A 83 8.94 -3.67 10.69
N LEU A 84 8.48 -4.21 9.56
CA LEU A 84 7.91 -5.54 9.49
C LEU A 84 8.92 -6.47 8.84
N VAL A 85 9.46 -7.41 9.61
CA VAL A 85 10.25 -8.51 9.05
C VAL A 85 9.29 -9.58 8.54
N VAL A 86 9.18 -9.70 7.22
CA VAL A 86 8.48 -10.82 6.59
C VAL A 86 9.49 -11.92 6.29
N VAL A 87 9.48 -12.98 7.09
CA VAL A 87 10.28 -14.19 6.82
C VAL A 87 9.46 -15.11 5.92
N LYS A 88 9.90 -15.29 4.68
CA LYS A 88 9.39 -16.39 3.84
C LYS A 88 10.14 -17.65 4.22
N ARG A 89 9.51 -18.58 4.95
CA ARG A 89 10.11 -19.92 5.16
C ARG A 89 10.25 -20.64 3.81
N GLY A 90 11.40 -21.28 3.61
CA GLY A 90 11.66 -22.17 2.47
C GLY A 90 10.74 -23.39 2.48
N ALA A 91 10.63 -24.07 1.33
CA ALA A 91 9.71 -25.19 1.10
C ALA A 91 9.78 -26.26 2.22
N PRO A 92 8.64 -26.85 2.61
CA PRO A 92 8.60 -27.85 3.67
C PRO A 92 9.36 -29.12 3.25
N SER A 93 10.27 -29.61 4.10
CA SER A 93 10.68 -31.01 4.08
C SER A 93 9.50 -31.86 4.55
N GLU A 94 9.30 -33.01 3.90
CA GLU A 94 8.19 -33.95 4.10
C GLU A 94 7.85 -34.16 5.59
N GLY A 95 6.72 -33.61 6.04
CA GLY A 95 6.19 -33.84 7.38
C GLY A 95 5.55 -32.63 8.05
N GLY A 96 4.42 -32.16 7.53
CA GLY A 96 3.40 -31.44 8.32
C GLY A 96 3.56 -29.92 8.50
N LEU A 97 2.80 -29.16 7.70
CA LEU A 97 1.65 -28.32 8.08
C LEU A 97 1.10 -27.73 6.76
N GLY A 98 -0.22 -27.53 6.69
CA GLY A 98 -0.96 -27.13 5.49
C GLY A 98 -0.51 -25.78 4.92
N GLU A 99 -0.77 -25.58 3.63
CA GLU A 99 -0.34 -24.45 2.82
C GLU A 99 -0.53 -23.07 3.48
N GLY A 100 0.54 -22.27 3.53
CA GLY A 100 0.43 -20.81 3.51
C GLY A 100 0.47 -20.05 4.84
N GLU A 101 1.00 -20.60 5.92
CA GLU A 101 1.19 -19.83 7.16
C GLU A 101 2.38 -18.87 7.06
N TYR A 102 2.10 -17.56 7.09
CA TYR A 102 3.09 -16.50 7.26
C TYR A 102 3.22 -16.17 8.75
N LEU A 103 4.43 -16.26 9.31
CA LEU A 103 4.68 -15.81 10.67
C LEU A 103 5.00 -14.32 10.66
N ILE A 104 4.09 -13.53 11.25
CA ILE A 104 4.28 -12.09 11.47
C ILE A 104 4.74 -11.92 12.93
N TRP A 105 5.96 -11.44 13.14
CA TRP A 105 6.47 -11.06 14.45
C TRP A 105 6.59 -9.54 14.54
N TYR A 106 6.24 -8.98 15.70
CA TYR A 106 6.54 -7.60 16.08
C TYR A 106 7.61 -7.68 17.17
N GLU A 107 8.75 -7.00 16.98
CA GLU A 107 9.72 -6.75 18.06
C GLU A 107 9.34 -5.49 18.84
#